data_AF-A0A257VQV5-F1
#
_entry.id   AF-A0A257VQV5-F1
#
_cell.length_a   1.000
_cell.length_b   1.000
_cell.length_c   1.000
_cell.angle_alpha   90.00
_cell.angle_beta   90.00
_cell.angle_gamma   90.00
#
_symmetry.space_group_name_H-M   'P 1'
#
loop_
_entity.id
_entity.type
_entity.pdbx_description
1 polymer ?
#
loop_
_entity_poly.entity_id
_entity_poly.type
_entity_poly.pdbx_seq_one_letter_code
_entity_poly.pdbx_strand_id
1 'polypeptide(L)'
;MEEAVAEEEVSYEETTSAAAPVARAVKKGGPLAAEPVDRDDAIQRMVSAAKFLRTEDAYSPAPYLMLMGFRHGEVRAGGDTLDPRLLEPPPTEIRQQLKQHSLDSNWQGVLDTAEAALALPCGRGWLDVHRYAAQACSQLGYYYAGLQTGIKAGLRGLLTDYPSLLEMTMMDDTPTANAETTTWLKAEVLTGGTPAGSTETSYAPPPAEETRTEAEAGEPLPPDTWELARQAARGG
;
A
#
# COMPACT_ATOMS: atom_id res chain seq x y z
N MET A 1 -76.70 -21.56 -40.15
CA MET A 1 -76.92 -20.13 -39.83
C MET A 1 -77.18 -20.12 -38.35
N GLU A 2 -76.28 -19.74 -37.45
CA GLU A 2 -75.18 -18.76 -37.41
C GLU A 2 -73.94 -19.42 -36.76
N GLU A 3 -72.75 -19.24 -37.34
CA GLU A 3 -71.63 -18.42 -36.82
C GLU A 3 -70.92 -18.97 -35.58
N ALA A 4 -69.69 -19.46 -35.79
CA ALA A 4 -68.68 -19.66 -34.75
C ALA A 4 -67.42 -18.88 -35.19
N VAL A 5 -67.05 -17.91 -34.37
CA VAL A 5 -65.87 -17.04 -34.52
C VAL A 5 -64.63 -17.85 -34.15
N ALA A 6 -63.64 -17.89 -35.04
CA ALA A 6 -62.32 -18.46 -34.79
C ALA A 6 -61.35 -17.32 -34.44
N GLU A 7 -60.76 -17.38 -33.24
CA GLU A 7 -59.67 -16.52 -32.80
C GLU A 7 -58.35 -17.00 -33.42
N GLU A 8 -57.60 -16.08 -34.02
CA GLU A 8 -56.32 -16.30 -34.69
C GLU A 8 -55.18 -16.07 -33.67
N GLU A 9 -54.53 -17.13 -33.22
CA GLU A 9 -53.32 -17.06 -32.40
C GLU A 9 -52.12 -16.65 -33.27
N VAL A 10 -51.57 -15.47 -33.02
CA VAL A 10 -50.30 -15.02 -33.62
C VAL A 10 -49.15 -15.52 -32.75
N SER A 11 -48.35 -16.43 -33.32
CA SER A 11 -47.09 -16.91 -32.78
C SER A 11 -45.98 -15.89 -33.03
N TYR A 12 -45.33 -15.43 -31.95
CA TYR A 12 -44.14 -14.59 -32.02
C TYR A 12 -42.94 -15.43 -31.58
N GLU A 13 -42.12 -15.87 -32.55
CA GLU A 13 -40.74 -16.28 -32.27
C GLU A 13 -39.84 -15.04 -32.44
N GLU A 14 -39.19 -14.60 -31.37
CA GLU A 14 -38.02 -13.72 -31.49
C GLU A 14 -36.86 -14.20 -30.60
N THR A 15 -35.98 -14.88 -31.31
CA THR A 15 -34.57 -15.24 -31.08
C THR A 15 -33.81 -14.42 -30.02
N THR A 16 -33.47 -15.06 -28.91
CA THR A 16 -32.48 -14.57 -27.94
C THR A 16 -31.06 -14.87 -28.41
N SER A 17 -30.34 -13.86 -28.93
CA SER A 17 -28.90 -13.95 -29.19
C SER A 17 -28.11 -13.56 -27.92
N ALA A 18 -27.90 -14.54 -27.03
CA ALA A 18 -26.99 -14.39 -25.90
C ALA A 18 -25.54 -14.57 -26.37
N ALA A 19 -24.78 -13.47 -26.44
CA ALA A 19 -23.34 -13.52 -26.68
C ALA A 19 -22.63 -14.02 -25.40
N ALA A 20 -22.05 -15.23 -25.47
CA ALA A 20 -21.23 -15.78 -24.40
C ALA A 20 -19.86 -15.06 -24.31
N PRO A 21 -19.29 -14.86 -23.11
CA PRO A 21 -17.99 -14.24 -22.96
C PRO A 21 -16.89 -15.17 -23.48
N VAL A 22 -16.02 -14.64 -24.35
CA VAL A 22 -14.88 -15.37 -24.92
C VAL A 22 -13.82 -15.52 -23.83
N ALA A 23 -13.60 -16.75 -23.35
CA ALA A 23 -12.53 -17.06 -22.41
C ALA A 23 -11.16 -16.77 -23.06
N ARG A 24 -10.41 -15.81 -22.52
CA ARG A 24 -9.07 -15.47 -23.02
C ARG A 24 -8.10 -16.57 -22.61
N ALA A 25 -7.59 -17.31 -23.59
CA ALA A 25 -6.62 -18.38 -23.38
C ALA A 25 -5.32 -17.85 -22.75
N VAL A 26 -4.91 -18.44 -21.62
CA VAL A 26 -3.63 -18.17 -20.97
C VAL A 26 -2.52 -18.84 -21.78
N LYS A 27 -1.72 -18.06 -22.49
CA LYS A 27 -0.52 -18.57 -23.19
C LYS A 27 0.57 -18.87 -22.14
N LYS A 28 1.07 -20.11 -22.09
CA LYS A 28 2.32 -20.43 -21.39
C LYS A 28 3.47 -19.69 -22.10
N GLY A 29 4.09 -18.75 -21.40
CA GLY A 29 5.06 -17.82 -21.95
C GLY A 29 6.43 -18.46 -22.20
N GLY A 30 7.01 -18.18 -23.36
CA GLY A 30 8.46 -18.29 -23.59
C GLY A 30 9.24 -17.24 -22.80
N PRO A 31 10.55 -17.04 -23.07
CA PRO A 31 11.36 -16.06 -22.34
C PRO A 31 10.71 -14.67 -22.42
N LEU A 32 10.43 -14.09 -21.24
CA LEU A 32 9.90 -12.73 -21.13
C LEU A 32 10.98 -11.73 -21.55
N ALA A 33 10.61 -10.74 -22.38
CA ALA A 33 11.48 -9.60 -22.65
C ALA A 33 11.77 -8.85 -21.33
N ALA A 34 12.97 -8.27 -21.17
CA ALA A 34 13.35 -7.59 -19.93
C ALA A 34 12.45 -6.37 -19.63
N GLU A 35 12.10 -5.60 -20.66
CA GLU A 35 11.24 -4.42 -20.53
C GLU A 35 9.75 -4.78 -20.74
N PRO A 36 8.82 -4.14 -19.98
CA PRO A 36 7.39 -4.20 -20.28
C PRO A 36 7.06 -3.56 -21.63
N VAL A 37 6.04 -4.10 -22.31
CA VAL A 37 5.60 -3.60 -23.64
C VAL A 37 4.71 -2.36 -23.51
N ASP A 38 3.91 -2.31 -22.45
CA ASP A 38 3.03 -1.19 -22.13
C ASP A 38 2.77 -1.12 -20.61
N ARG A 39 1.94 -0.16 -20.20
CA ARG A 39 1.60 0.05 -18.78
C ARG A 39 0.88 -1.16 -18.19
N ASP A 40 -0.04 -1.78 -18.93
CA ASP A 40 -0.84 -2.90 -18.41
C ASP A 40 0.04 -4.13 -18.22
N ASP A 41 0.94 -4.41 -19.17
CA ASP A 41 1.97 -5.45 -19.05
C ASP A 41 2.88 -5.19 -17.84
N ALA A 42 3.32 -3.94 -17.63
CA ALA A 42 4.14 -3.60 -16.46
C ALA A 42 3.40 -3.89 -15.14
N ILE A 43 2.12 -3.54 -15.04
CA ILE A 43 1.29 -3.82 -13.87
C ILE A 43 1.12 -5.32 -13.66
N GLN A 44 0.83 -6.09 -14.73
CA GLN A 44 0.68 -7.54 -14.63
C GLN A 44 1.98 -8.24 -14.20
N ARG A 45 3.13 -7.77 -14.67
CA ARG A 45 4.45 -8.26 -14.24
C ARG A 45 4.73 -7.93 -12.79
N MET A 46 4.41 -6.71 -12.34
CA MET A 46 4.52 -6.32 -10.93
C MET A 46 3.65 -7.20 -10.03
N VAL A 47 2.38 -7.43 -10.42
CA VAL A 47 1.47 -8.34 -9.69
C VAL A 47 2.02 -9.77 -9.65
N SER A 48 2.58 -10.25 -10.76
CA SER A 48 3.21 -11.57 -10.83
C SER A 48 4.44 -11.67 -9.93
N ALA A 49 5.28 -10.63 -9.91
CA ALA A 49 6.44 -10.54 -9.02
C ALA A 49 6.03 -10.51 -7.55
N ALA A 50 5.01 -9.73 -7.18
CA ALA A 50 4.48 -9.71 -5.81
C ALA A 50 4.00 -11.11 -5.37
N LYS A 51 3.23 -11.80 -6.22
CA LYS A 51 2.78 -13.18 -5.95
C LYS A 51 3.96 -14.14 -5.77
N PHE A 52 4.97 -14.07 -6.63
CA PHE A 52 6.18 -14.89 -6.53
C PHE A 52 6.95 -14.61 -5.22
N LEU A 53 7.17 -13.34 -4.88
CA LEU A 53 7.85 -12.97 -3.65
C LEU A 53 7.11 -13.45 -2.39
N ARG A 54 5.77 -13.45 -2.41
CA ARG A 54 4.95 -14.01 -1.32
C ARG A 54 5.11 -15.52 -1.17
N THR A 55 5.30 -16.26 -2.27
CA THR A 55 5.56 -17.71 -2.18
C THR A 55 6.97 -18.03 -1.67
N GLU A 56 7.95 -17.16 -1.94
CA GLU A 56 9.32 -17.33 -1.46
C GLU A 56 9.45 -17.00 0.05
N ASP A 57 8.77 -15.95 0.52
CA ASP A 57 8.74 -15.57 1.93
C ASP A 57 7.36 -15.07 2.36
N ALA A 58 6.63 -15.93 3.07
CA ALA A 58 5.30 -15.63 3.60
C ALA A 58 5.28 -14.49 4.62
N TYR A 59 6.41 -14.18 5.27
CA TYR A 59 6.51 -13.14 6.30
C TYR A 59 6.99 -11.79 5.74
N SER A 60 7.46 -11.77 4.49
CA SER A 60 8.00 -10.56 3.88
C SER A 60 6.92 -9.47 3.79
N PRO A 61 7.21 -8.22 4.22
CA PRO A 61 6.29 -7.11 4.01
C PRO A 61 6.32 -6.60 2.56
N ALA A 62 7.35 -6.96 1.79
CA ALA A 62 7.63 -6.35 0.50
C ALA A 62 6.52 -6.52 -0.56
N PRO A 63 5.91 -7.71 -0.76
CA PRO A 63 4.86 -7.89 -1.77
C PRO A 63 3.68 -6.95 -1.57
N TYR A 64 3.16 -6.91 -0.33
CA TYR A 64 2.03 -6.07 0.03
C TYR A 64 2.37 -4.58 -0.13
N LEU A 65 3.51 -4.15 0.42
CA LEU A 65 3.90 -2.73 0.40
C LEU A 65 4.24 -2.24 -1.01
N MET A 66 4.75 -3.11 -1.88
CA MET A 66 4.96 -2.80 -3.30
C MET A 66 3.63 -2.48 -4.00
N LEU A 67 2.63 -3.36 -3.84
CA LEU A 67 1.31 -3.16 -4.45
C LEU A 67 0.60 -1.94 -3.86
N MET A 68 0.64 -1.78 -2.54
CA MET A 68 0.08 -0.63 -1.82
C MET A 68 0.71 0.69 -2.29
N GLY A 69 2.05 0.74 -2.32
CA GLY A 69 2.80 1.91 -2.76
C GLY A 69 2.47 2.27 -4.21
N PHE A 70 2.34 1.28 -5.10
CA PHE A 70 1.91 1.50 -6.47
C PHE A 70 0.52 2.14 -6.55
N ARG A 71 -0.48 1.58 -5.85
CA ARG A 71 -1.87 2.11 -5.85
C ARG A 71 -1.94 3.51 -5.26
N HIS A 72 -1.23 3.75 -4.16
CA HIS A 72 -1.15 5.07 -3.55
C HIS A 72 -0.41 6.08 -4.45
N GLY A 73 0.55 5.63 -5.25
CA GLY A 73 1.24 6.44 -6.26
C GLY A 73 0.30 6.85 -7.39
N GLU A 74 -0.59 5.95 -7.83
CA GLU A 74 -1.63 6.29 -8.82
C GLU A 74 -2.59 7.37 -8.31
N VAL A 75 -2.97 7.33 -7.03
CA VAL A 75 -3.77 8.39 -6.40
C VAL A 75 -3.02 9.72 -6.39
N ARG A 76 -1.73 9.69 -6.04
CA ARG A 76 -0.86 10.89 -5.99
C ARG A 76 -0.57 11.51 -7.34
N ALA A 77 -0.66 10.74 -8.43
CA ALA A 77 -0.47 11.27 -9.78
C ALA A 77 -1.49 12.36 -10.15
N GLY A 78 -2.63 12.44 -9.43
CA GLY A 78 -3.64 13.48 -9.59
C GLY A 78 -3.29 14.86 -9.00
N GLY A 79 -2.19 14.98 -8.25
CA GLY A 79 -1.79 16.23 -7.59
C GLY A 79 -2.56 16.49 -6.29
N ASP A 80 -2.84 17.75 -5.97
CA ASP A 80 -3.43 18.15 -4.68
C ASP A 80 -4.91 17.73 -4.52
N THR A 81 -5.61 17.47 -5.63
CA THR A 81 -7.01 17.02 -5.60
C THR A 81 -7.14 15.60 -6.11
N LEU A 82 -7.76 14.74 -5.30
CA LEU A 82 -8.05 13.36 -5.67
C LEU A 82 -9.17 13.32 -6.73
N ASP A 83 -8.93 12.69 -7.87
CA ASP A 83 -9.98 12.41 -8.88
C ASP A 83 -10.88 11.25 -8.41
N PRO A 84 -12.17 11.49 -8.11
CA PRO A 84 -13.08 10.44 -7.65
C PRO A 84 -13.22 9.28 -8.66
N ARG A 85 -12.97 9.53 -9.96
CA ARG A 85 -13.05 8.50 -11.01
C ARG A 85 -12.01 7.39 -10.85
N LEU A 86 -10.95 7.63 -10.08
CA LEU A 86 -9.94 6.61 -9.77
C LEU A 86 -10.41 5.63 -8.69
N LEU A 87 -11.49 5.96 -7.96
CA LEU A 87 -12.00 5.17 -6.85
C LEU A 87 -12.99 4.10 -7.35
N GLU A 88 -12.43 3.09 -8.02
CA GLU A 88 -13.20 1.93 -8.47
C GLU A 88 -13.61 1.05 -7.28
N PRO A 89 -14.85 0.54 -7.26
CA PRO A 89 -15.29 -0.33 -6.18
C PRO A 89 -14.64 -1.71 -6.25
N PRO A 90 -14.44 -2.37 -5.10
CA PRO A 90 -13.92 -3.73 -5.08
C PRO A 90 -14.93 -4.72 -5.69
N PRO A 91 -14.49 -5.72 -6.46
CA PRO A 91 -15.36 -6.80 -6.92
C PRO A 91 -16.07 -7.48 -5.74
N THR A 92 -17.35 -7.84 -5.93
CA THR A 92 -18.16 -8.49 -4.89
C THR A 92 -17.52 -9.77 -4.35
N GLU A 93 -16.94 -10.59 -5.22
CA GLU A 93 -16.26 -11.82 -4.84
C GLU A 93 -15.12 -11.56 -3.84
N ILE A 94 -14.26 -10.58 -4.10
CA ILE A 94 -13.14 -10.23 -3.22
C ILE A 94 -13.64 -9.72 -1.87
N ARG A 95 -14.70 -8.88 -1.87
CA ARG A 95 -15.31 -8.42 -0.61
C ARG A 95 -15.83 -9.58 0.23
N GLN A 96 -16.51 -10.53 -0.41
CA GLN A 96 -17.08 -11.70 0.26
C GLN A 96 -15.99 -12.62 0.80
N GLN A 97 -14.98 -12.95 0.00
CA GLN A 97 -13.84 -13.77 0.42
C GLN A 97 -13.09 -13.14 1.60
N LEU A 98 -12.81 -11.83 1.54
CA LEU A 98 -12.11 -11.13 2.62
C LEU A 98 -12.90 -11.20 3.93
N LYS A 99 -14.22 -10.98 3.86
CA LYS A 99 -15.10 -11.06 5.03
C LYS A 99 -15.17 -12.49 5.57
N GLN A 100 -15.34 -13.47 4.69
CA GLN A 100 -15.44 -14.88 5.06
C GLN A 100 -14.17 -15.35 5.78
N HIS A 101 -12.99 -15.11 5.18
CA HIS A 101 -11.71 -15.45 5.81
C HIS A 101 -11.52 -14.78 7.17
N SER A 102 -11.95 -13.53 7.32
CA SER A 102 -11.90 -12.85 8.62
C SER A 102 -12.84 -13.47 9.66
N LEU A 103 -14.03 -13.94 9.26
CA LEU A 103 -14.97 -14.61 10.16
C LEU A 103 -14.45 -15.99 10.58
N ASP A 104 -13.81 -16.70 9.66
CA ASP A 104 -13.25 -18.03 9.90
C ASP A 104 -11.89 -17.99 10.63
N SER A 105 -11.41 -16.80 11.00
CA SER A 105 -10.05 -16.59 11.55
C SER A 105 -8.93 -17.12 10.63
N ASN A 106 -9.19 -17.24 9.33
CA ASN A 106 -8.20 -17.56 8.32
C ASN A 106 -7.40 -16.31 7.96
N TRP A 107 -6.53 -15.88 8.88
CA TRP A 107 -5.77 -14.64 8.74
C TRP A 107 -4.77 -14.65 7.58
N GLN A 108 -4.26 -15.82 7.19
CA GLN A 108 -3.44 -15.94 5.98
C GLN A 108 -4.29 -15.67 4.73
N GLY A 109 -5.47 -16.27 4.63
CA GLY A 109 -6.41 -16.00 3.54
C GLY A 109 -6.86 -14.54 3.48
N VAL A 110 -6.96 -13.85 4.62
CA VAL A 110 -7.20 -12.40 4.68
C VAL A 110 -6.05 -11.63 4.01
N LEU A 111 -4.78 -11.96 4.31
CA LEU A 111 -3.63 -11.31 3.67
C LEU A 111 -3.57 -11.60 2.16
N ASP A 112 -3.77 -12.85 1.76
CA ASP A 112 -3.75 -13.26 0.36
C ASP A 112 -4.84 -12.54 -0.45
N THR A 113 -6.06 -12.43 0.11
CA THR A 113 -7.18 -11.71 -0.50
C THR A 113 -6.94 -10.20 -0.54
N ALA A 114 -6.31 -9.65 0.49
CA ALA A 114 -5.94 -8.24 0.53
C ALA A 114 -4.91 -7.90 -0.56
N GLU A 115 -3.90 -8.74 -0.78
CA GLU A 115 -2.94 -8.56 -1.89
C GLU A 115 -3.62 -8.70 -3.26
N ALA A 116 -4.55 -9.66 -3.40
CA ALA A 116 -5.34 -9.80 -4.62
C ALA A 116 -6.19 -8.55 -4.91
N ALA A 117 -6.73 -7.89 -3.88
CA ALA A 117 -7.44 -6.62 -4.03
C ALA A 117 -6.48 -5.48 -4.44
N LEU A 118 -5.28 -5.39 -3.86
CA LEU A 118 -4.29 -4.37 -4.23
C LEU A 118 -3.70 -4.57 -5.63
N ALA A 119 -3.77 -5.79 -6.16
CA ALA A 119 -3.47 -6.06 -7.57
C ALA A 119 -4.49 -5.41 -8.53
N LEU A 120 -5.67 -5.02 -8.05
CA LEU A 120 -6.74 -4.41 -8.83
C LEU A 120 -6.83 -2.89 -8.61
N PRO A 121 -7.50 -2.17 -9.53
CA PRO A 121 -7.87 -0.77 -9.37
C PRO A 121 -8.50 -0.35 -8.05
N CYS A 122 -9.31 -1.21 -7.43
CA CYS A 122 -10.02 -0.87 -6.19
C CYS A 122 -9.10 -0.56 -5.00
N GLY A 123 -7.85 -1.05 -5.04
CA GLY A 123 -6.82 -0.75 -4.05
C GLY A 123 -6.42 0.72 -3.97
N ARG A 124 -6.86 1.58 -4.89
CA ARG A 124 -6.63 3.04 -4.83
C ARG A 124 -7.46 3.71 -3.74
N GLY A 125 -8.68 3.22 -3.52
CA GLY A 125 -9.65 3.86 -2.64
C GLY A 125 -10.17 3.00 -1.50
N TRP A 126 -9.99 1.67 -1.57
CA TRP A 126 -10.62 0.77 -0.61
C TRP A 126 -9.80 0.62 0.67
N LEU A 127 -10.03 1.51 1.63
CA LEU A 127 -9.29 1.56 2.89
C LEU A 127 -9.60 0.38 3.81
N ASP A 128 -10.77 -0.26 3.69
CA ASP A 128 -11.13 -1.42 4.51
C ASP A 128 -10.13 -2.57 4.33
N VAL A 129 -9.58 -2.75 3.12
CA VAL A 129 -8.62 -3.82 2.83
C VAL A 129 -7.40 -3.74 3.75
N HIS A 130 -6.97 -2.52 4.09
CA HIS A 130 -5.82 -2.28 4.94
C HIS A 130 -6.12 -2.52 6.42
N ARG A 131 -7.34 -2.24 6.88
CA ARG A 131 -7.77 -2.62 8.23
C ARG A 131 -7.76 -4.15 8.38
N TYR A 132 -8.35 -4.88 7.44
CA TYR A 132 -8.35 -6.34 7.46
C TYR A 132 -6.93 -6.91 7.46
N ALA A 133 -6.04 -6.38 6.60
CA ALA A 133 -4.65 -6.80 6.56
C ALA A 133 -3.90 -6.48 7.86
N ALA A 134 -4.09 -5.30 8.44
CA ALA A 134 -3.48 -4.92 9.71
C ALA A 134 -3.99 -5.81 10.87
N GLN A 135 -5.29 -6.14 10.89
CA GLN A 135 -5.87 -7.07 11.85
C GLN A 135 -5.27 -8.47 11.68
N ALA A 136 -5.18 -8.98 10.45
CA ALA A 136 -4.56 -10.27 10.17
C ALA A 136 -3.12 -10.33 10.65
N CYS A 137 -2.32 -9.27 10.45
CA CYS A 137 -0.96 -9.17 10.97
C CYS A 137 -0.92 -9.32 12.50
N SER A 138 -1.82 -8.65 13.23
CA SER A 138 -1.89 -8.77 14.69
C SER A 138 -2.25 -10.18 15.15
N GLN A 139 -3.09 -10.89 14.40
CA GLN A 139 -3.54 -12.24 14.75
C GLN A 139 -2.50 -13.32 14.40
N LEU A 140 -1.72 -13.12 13.33
CA LEU A 140 -0.64 -14.01 12.93
C LEU A 140 0.64 -13.83 13.78
N GLY A 141 0.75 -12.72 14.50
CA GLY A 141 1.77 -12.49 15.52
C GLY A 141 3.01 -11.73 15.04
N TYR A 142 4.05 -11.75 15.86
CA TYR A 142 5.15 -10.78 15.81
C TYR A 142 5.94 -10.77 14.48
N TYR A 143 6.00 -11.88 13.75
CA TYR A 143 6.66 -11.95 12.44
C TYR A 143 6.04 -10.98 11.41
N TYR A 144 4.76 -10.62 11.57
CA TYR A 144 4.04 -9.71 10.69
C TYR A 144 4.05 -8.24 11.16
N ALA A 145 4.75 -7.93 12.28
CA ALA A 145 4.78 -6.57 12.83
C ALA A 145 5.38 -5.54 11.86
N GLY A 146 6.37 -5.94 11.06
CA GLY A 146 6.97 -5.09 10.02
C GLY A 146 5.94 -4.71 8.95
N LEU A 147 5.15 -5.68 8.49
CA LEU A 147 4.06 -5.44 7.53
C LEU A 147 3.00 -4.51 8.13
N GLN A 148 2.53 -4.80 9.35
CA GLN A 148 1.54 -3.96 10.02
C GLN A 148 2.01 -2.51 10.16
N THR A 149 3.28 -2.31 10.54
CA THR A 149 3.88 -0.98 10.68
C THR A 149 3.93 -0.26 9.33
N GLY A 150 4.36 -0.96 8.27
CA GLY A 150 4.40 -0.42 6.91
C GLY A 150 3.02 -0.02 6.40
N ILE A 151 1.99 -0.84 6.64
CA ILE A 151 0.59 -0.52 6.28
C ILE A 151 0.14 0.78 6.95
N LYS A 152 0.33 0.88 8.28
CA LYS A 152 -0.07 2.08 9.04
C LYS A 152 0.71 3.32 8.59
N ALA A 153 2.00 3.20 8.31
CA ALA A 153 2.80 4.32 7.81
C ALA A 153 2.35 4.79 6.41
N GLY A 154 2.12 3.85 5.49
CA GLY A 154 1.64 4.14 4.15
C GLY A 154 0.26 4.80 4.13
N LEU A 155 -0.67 4.32 4.97
CA LEU A 155 -1.98 4.92 5.16
C LEU A 155 -1.90 6.33 5.76
N ARG A 156 -1.06 6.52 6.78
CA ARG A 156 -0.86 7.84 7.40
C ARG A 156 -0.41 8.84 6.35
N GLY A 157 0.62 8.51 5.56
CA GLY A 157 1.08 9.38 4.48
C GLY A 157 -0.03 9.70 3.46
N LEU A 158 -0.79 8.68 3.03
CA LEU A 158 -1.89 8.90 2.08
C LEU A 158 -2.98 9.82 2.65
N LEU A 159 -3.39 9.61 3.91
CA LEU A 159 -4.45 10.38 4.55
C LEU A 159 -4.00 11.77 5.02
N THR A 160 -2.69 11.98 5.22
CA THR A 160 -2.13 13.32 5.38
C THR A 160 -2.24 14.13 4.10
N ASP A 161 -1.94 13.52 2.95
CA ASP A 161 -2.03 14.18 1.64
C ASP A 161 -3.49 14.36 1.21
N TYR A 162 -4.35 13.38 1.47
CA TYR A 162 -5.76 13.35 1.06
C TYR A 162 -6.70 13.06 2.25
N PRO A 163 -6.90 14.01 3.17
CA PRO A 163 -7.74 13.79 4.35
C PRO A 163 -9.21 13.54 3.99
N SER A 164 -9.70 14.13 2.89
CA SER A 164 -11.06 13.92 2.39
C SER A 164 -11.34 12.48 1.98
N LEU A 165 -10.31 11.68 1.64
CA LEU A 165 -10.45 10.29 1.20
C LEU A 165 -11.21 9.45 2.23
N LEU A 166 -11.14 9.78 3.52
CA LEU A 166 -11.84 9.07 4.60
C LEU A 166 -13.38 9.19 4.51
N GLU A 167 -13.87 10.24 3.86
CA GLU A 167 -15.30 10.58 3.76
C GLU A 167 -15.84 10.40 2.34
N MET A 168 -14.99 10.02 1.38
CA MET A 168 -15.36 9.81 -0.01
C MET A 168 -16.10 8.48 -0.22
N THR A 169 -16.80 8.42 -1.34
CA THR A 169 -17.38 7.19 -1.89
C THR A 169 -16.70 6.82 -3.20
N MET A 170 -16.78 5.54 -3.53
CA MET A 170 -16.38 4.96 -4.80
C MET A 170 -17.45 5.20 -5.87
N MET A 171 -17.15 4.82 -7.11
CA MET A 171 -18.05 4.99 -8.25
C MET A 171 -19.42 4.27 -8.13
N ASP A 172 -19.59 3.33 -7.18
CA ASP A 172 -20.86 2.64 -6.88
C ASP A 172 -21.51 3.11 -5.56
N ASP A 173 -21.10 4.28 -5.05
CA ASP A 173 -21.51 4.83 -3.76
C ASP A 173 -21.06 4.04 -2.51
N THR A 174 -20.25 2.97 -2.68
CA THR A 174 -19.61 2.30 -1.54
C THR A 174 -18.62 3.27 -0.87
N PRO A 175 -18.64 3.43 0.47
CA PRO A 175 -17.67 4.26 1.16
C PRO A 175 -16.25 3.69 1.03
N THR A 176 -15.26 4.57 0.91
CA THR A 176 -13.83 4.19 0.89
C THR A 176 -13.40 3.51 2.19
N ALA A 177 -13.96 3.95 3.32
CA ALA A 177 -13.81 3.37 4.65
C ALA A 177 -15.18 3.19 5.31
N ASN A 178 -15.49 1.97 5.74
CA ASN A 178 -16.65 1.74 6.58
C ASN A 178 -16.46 2.30 8.01
N ALA A 179 -17.50 2.29 8.84
CA ALA A 179 -17.46 2.87 10.19
C ALA A 179 -16.37 2.27 11.09
N GLU A 180 -16.11 0.95 10.98
CA GLU A 180 -15.07 0.26 11.73
C GLU A 180 -13.68 0.68 11.27
N THR A 181 -13.48 0.77 9.95
CA THR A 181 -12.24 1.27 9.33
C THR A 181 -11.95 2.70 9.70
N THR A 182 -12.96 3.59 9.66
CA THR A 182 -12.81 4.98 10.08
C THR A 182 -12.41 5.09 11.55
N THR A 183 -12.99 4.27 12.42
CA THR A 183 -12.66 4.23 13.85
C THR A 183 -11.22 3.78 14.07
N TRP A 184 -10.81 2.69 13.40
CA TRP A 184 -9.45 2.17 13.45
C TRP A 184 -8.40 3.17 12.93
N LEU A 185 -8.67 3.81 11.78
CA LEU A 185 -7.77 4.81 11.19
C LEU A 185 -7.55 5.98 12.16
N LYS A 186 -8.62 6.49 12.76
CA LYS A 186 -8.55 7.58 13.74
C LYS A 186 -7.79 7.15 15.00
N ALA A 187 -8.01 5.94 15.50
CA ALA A 187 -7.44 5.47 16.76
C ALA A 187 -5.96 5.06 16.65
N GLU A 188 -5.56 4.41 15.55
CA GLU A 188 -4.26 3.73 15.45
C GLU A 188 -3.35 4.26 14.33
N VAL A 189 -3.90 4.92 13.32
CA VAL A 189 -3.12 5.40 12.18
C VAL A 189 -2.83 6.89 12.33
N LEU A 190 -3.85 7.72 12.53
CA LEU A 190 -3.74 9.18 12.55
C LEU A 190 -3.21 9.75 13.89
N THR A 191 -3.31 9.00 14.98
CA THR A 191 -2.81 9.40 16.32
C THR A 191 -1.30 9.26 16.49
N GLY A 192 -0.65 8.40 15.70
CA GLY A 192 0.79 8.09 15.81
C GLY A 192 1.73 9.08 15.09
N GLY A 193 1.25 10.28 14.75
CA GLY A 193 1.95 11.29 13.96
C GLY A 193 2.91 12.21 14.74
N THR A 194 2.98 12.08 16.07
CA THR A 194 4.05 12.75 16.81
C THR A 194 5.30 11.88 16.66
N PRO A 195 6.37 12.32 15.98
CA PRO A 195 7.64 11.65 16.13
C PRO A 195 7.95 11.63 17.63
N ALA A 196 8.05 10.42 18.20
CA ALA A 196 8.72 10.25 19.48
C ALA A 196 10.05 11.00 19.35
N GLY A 197 10.23 12.00 20.22
CA GLY A 197 11.04 13.17 19.93
C GLY A 197 12.34 12.86 19.22
N SER A 198 12.66 13.67 18.22
CA SER A 198 14.03 14.13 18.11
C SER A 198 14.38 14.74 19.47
N THR A 199 14.89 13.93 20.39
CA THR A 199 15.92 14.41 21.29
C THR A 199 17.04 14.80 20.34
N GLU A 200 16.95 16.03 19.85
CA GLU A 200 18.11 16.86 19.65
C GLU A 200 18.84 16.80 20.99
N THR A 201 19.68 15.78 21.15
CA THR A 201 20.76 15.83 22.11
C THR A 201 21.61 16.97 21.58
N SER A 202 21.23 18.19 21.93
CA SER A 202 22.11 19.34 21.92
C SER A 202 23.33 18.85 22.66
N TYR A 203 24.40 18.60 21.91
CA TYR A 203 25.69 18.33 22.48
C TYR A 203 26.05 19.58 23.27
N ALA A 204 25.75 19.54 24.57
CA ALA A 204 26.35 20.44 25.53
C ALA A 204 27.80 19.97 25.65
N PRO A 205 28.80 20.75 25.19
CA PRO A 205 30.18 20.42 25.53
C PRO A 205 30.28 20.33 27.06
N PRO A 206 31.07 19.38 27.60
CA PRO A 206 31.25 19.28 29.04
C PRO A 206 31.74 20.63 29.57
N PRO A 207 31.34 21.04 30.80
CA PRO A 207 31.84 22.26 31.40
C PRO A 207 33.36 22.20 31.39
N ALA A 208 34.00 23.23 30.86
CA ALA A 208 35.44 23.37 30.95
C ALA A 208 35.80 23.31 32.43
N GLU A 209 36.51 22.25 32.84
CA GLU A 209 37.21 22.26 34.10
C GLU A 209 38.18 23.44 34.04
N GLU A 210 37.88 24.50 34.79
CA GLU A 210 38.84 25.55 35.09
C GLU A 210 39.95 24.89 35.92
N THR A 211 40.90 24.27 35.22
CA THR A 211 42.16 23.87 35.82
C THR A 211 42.90 25.15 36.17
N ARG A 212 42.80 25.49 37.45
CA ARG A 212 43.63 26.45 38.17
C ARG A 212 45.06 26.40 37.64
N THR A 213 45.51 27.54 37.13
CA THR A 213 46.87 27.77 36.65
C THR A 213 47.85 27.61 37.82
N GLU A 214 48.61 26.52 37.82
CA GLU A 214 49.92 26.46 38.46
C GLU A 214 50.94 26.16 37.36
N ALA A 215 51.92 27.05 37.25
CA ALA A 215 52.92 27.08 36.20
C ALA A 215 53.99 26.01 36.44
N GLU A 216 54.18 25.11 35.48
CA GLU A 216 55.47 24.46 35.27
C GLU A 216 55.86 24.49 33.80
N ALA A 217 57.08 24.96 33.58
CA ALA A 217 57.67 25.20 32.28
C ALA A 217 58.21 23.90 31.67
N GLY A 218 57.92 23.70 30.39
CA GLY A 218 58.76 22.88 29.51
C GLY A 218 58.11 21.65 28.92
N GLU A 219 57.20 21.84 27.96
CA GLU A 219 56.99 20.89 26.86
C GLU A 219 56.64 21.70 25.60
N PRO A 220 57.27 21.45 24.44
CA PRO A 220 56.90 22.14 23.20
C PRO A 220 55.50 21.70 22.78
N LEU A 221 54.63 22.68 22.51
CA LEU A 221 53.29 22.46 21.98
C LEU A 221 53.33 21.50 20.78
N PRO A 222 52.47 20.46 20.74
CA PRO A 222 52.42 19.56 19.59
C PRO A 222 52.09 20.38 18.32
N PRO A 223 52.77 20.09 17.19
CA PRO A 223 52.62 20.88 15.98
C PRO A 223 51.18 20.83 15.46
N ASP A 224 50.71 21.95 14.91
CA ASP A 224 49.37 22.08 14.39
C ASP A 224 49.13 21.05 13.28
N THR A 225 48.28 20.07 13.59
CA THR A 225 47.89 18.97 12.69
C THR A 225 47.32 19.48 11.37
N TRP A 226 46.71 20.67 11.36
CA TRP A 226 46.19 21.31 10.16
C TRP A 226 47.30 21.77 9.21
N GLU A 227 48.39 22.34 9.74
CA GLU A 227 49.53 22.78 8.92
C GLU A 227 50.26 21.60 8.28
N LEU A 228 50.43 20.51 9.04
CA LEU A 228 51.02 19.26 8.56
C LEU A 228 50.18 18.62 7.44
N ALA A 229 48.86 18.60 7.60
CA ALA A 229 47.95 18.11 6.57
C ALA A 229 48.00 18.98 5.30
N ARG A 230 48.09 20.32 5.44
CA ARG A 230 48.20 21.24 4.30
C ARG A 230 49.52 21.11 3.55
N GLN A 231 50.62 20.81 4.25
CA GLN A 231 51.93 20.60 3.63
C GLN A 231 51.98 19.29 2.85
N ALA A 232 51.42 18.20 3.38
CA ALA A 232 51.35 16.92 2.69
C ALA A 232 50.54 16.98 1.38
N ALA A 233 49.47 17.78 1.35
CA ALA A 233 48.64 17.97 0.16
C ALA A 233 49.32 18.77 -0.98
N ARG A 234 50.43 19.47 -0.71
CA ARG A 234 51.20 20.22 -1.73
C ARG A 234 52.40 19.45 -2.27
N GLY A 235 52.73 18.30 -1.69
CA GLY A 235 53.91 17.49 -2.04
C GLY A 235 53.61 16.21 -2.80
N GLY A 236 52.36 16.01 -3.26
CA GLY A 236 51.93 14.86 -4.06
C GLY A 236 51.63 15.24 -5.50
#